data_AF-A0A4U9VBR3-F1
#
_entry.id   AF-A0A4U9VBR3-F1
#
_cell.length_a   1.000
_cell.length_b   1.000
_cell.length_c   1.000
_cell.angle_alpha   90.00
_cell.angle_beta   90.00
_cell.angle_gamma   90.00
#
_symmetry.space_group_name_H-M   'P 1'
#
loop_
_entity.id
_entity.type
_entity.pdbx_description
1 polymer ?
#
loop_
_entity_poly.entity_id
_entity_poly.type
_entity_poly.pdbx_seq_one_letter_code
_entity_poly.pdbx_strand_id
1 'polypeptide(L)'
;MPFLAATQYKFYVDGQDPKTEAFYHDICDRVGLPFDEFSQTFTSQRARVAVSQDFALCRQWGVRSFPTLLLERHGEISLLSTGYVDSETLLNRLSAQLPPVAEHTTE
;
A
#
# COMPACT_ATOMS: atom_id res chain seq x y z
N MET A 1 4.95 0.17 8.04
CA MET A 1 5.51 0.22 6.68
C MET A 1 6.79 1.07 6.63
N PRO A 2 7.93 0.60 7.19
CA PRO A 2 9.14 1.43 7.31
C PRO A 2 9.73 1.90 5.97
N PHE A 3 9.77 1.02 4.97
CA PHE A 3 10.29 1.33 3.63
C PHE A 3 9.45 2.41 2.92
N LEU A 4 8.13 2.28 2.94
CA LEU A 4 7.22 3.26 2.33
C LEU A 4 7.31 4.62 3.03
N ALA A 5 7.34 4.65 4.37
CA ALA A 5 7.45 5.88 5.13
C ALA A 5 8.78 6.61 4.82
N ALA A 6 9.90 5.88 4.76
CA ALA A 6 11.20 6.44 4.39
C ALA A 6 11.23 6.96 2.95
N THR A 7 10.61 6.23 2.02
CA THR A 7 10.46 6.66 0.61
C THR A 7 9.67 7.96 0.52
N GLN A 8 8.53 8.04 1.21
CA GLN A 8 7.70 9.26 1.24
C GLN A 8 8.46 10.43 1.87
N TYR A 9 9.15 10.22 2.98
CA TYR A 9 9.95 11.26 3.62
C TYR A 9 11.04 11.78 2.68
N LYS A 10 11.83 10.89 2.09
CA LYS A 10 12.94 11.27 1.20
C LYS A 10 12.47 11.99 -0.06
N PHE A 11 11.28 11.64 -0.57
CA PHE A 11 10.68 12.34 -1.70
C PHE A 11 10.08 13.70 -1.29
N TYR A 12 9.18 13.72 -0.31
CA TYR A 12 8.38 14.91 0.02
C TYR A 12 9.09 15.92 0.93
N VAL A 13 9.99 15.46 1.80
CA VAL A 13 10.74 16.30 2.75
C VAL A 13 12.13 16.61 2.19
N ASP A 14 12.87 15.60 1.74
CA ASP A 14 14.24 15.80 1.26
C ASP A 14 14.32 16.19 -0.22
N GLY A 15 13.19 16.19 -0.95
CA GLY A 15 13.08 16.65 -2.34
C GLY A 15 13.87 15.81 -3.35
N GLN A 16 14.23 14.57 -3.01
CA GLN A 16 15.05 13.70 -3.86
C GLN A 16 14.20 12.96 -4.92
N ASP A 17 14.79 12.58 -6.05
CA ASP A 17 14.06 11.91 -7.16
C ASP A 17 13.95 10.39 -6.94
N PRO A 18 12.73 9.82 -6.79
CA PRO A 18 12.53 8.39 -6.55
C PRO A 18 12.68 7.51 -7.80
N LYS A 19 13.03 8.08 -8.97
CA LYS A 19 13.08 7.32 -10.24
C LYS A 19 14.34 6.48 -10.44
N THR A 20 15.31 6.55 -9.55
CA THR A 20 16.62 5.88 -9.69
C THR A 20 16.83 4.88 -8.57
N GLU A 21 17.52 3.76 -8.81
CA GLU A 21 17.82 2.80 -7.73
C GLU A 21 18.63 3.45 -6.60
N ALA A 22 19.51 4.40 -6.91
CA ALA A 22 20.35 5.11 -5.95
C ALA A 22 19.54 5.87 -4.88
N PHE A 23 18.32 6.31 -5.21
CA PHE A 23 17.39 6.91 -4.24
C PHE A 23 17.11 5.97 -3.07
N TYR A 24 17.13 4.65 -3.28
CA TYR A 24 16.69 3.66 -2.31
C TYR A 24 17.82 3.05 -1.47
N HIS A 25 19.10 3.36 -1.73
CA HIS A 25 20.23 2.71 -1.06
C HIS A 25 20.19 2.83 0.47
N ASP A 26 20.16 4.05 0.97
CA ASP A 26 20.06 4.35 2.41
C ASP A 26 18.75 3.87 3.05
N ILE A 27 17.67 3.82 2.26
CA ILE A 27 16.39 3.26 2.68
C ILE A 27 16.54 1.74 2.89
N CYS A 28 17.13 1.04 1.92
CA CYS A 28 17.42 -0.39 1.97
C CYS A 28 18.30 -0.72 3.19
N ASP A 29 19.39 0.03 3.40
CA ASP A 29 20.26 -0.12 4.57
C ASP A 29 19.48 0.00 5.89
N ARG A 30 18.62 1.01 6.00
CA ARG A 30 17.83 1.27 7.21
C ARG A 30 16.82 0.17 7.53
N VAL A 31 16.25 -0.47 6.51
CA VAL A 31 15.23 -1.52 6.69
C VAL A 31 15.80 -2.94 6.59
N GLY A 32 17.11 -3.09 6.41
CA GLY A 32 17.78 -4.39 6.31
C GLY A 32 17.51 -5.15 5.00
N LEU A 33 17.30 -4.42 3.89
CA LEU A 33 17.14 -5.01 2.56
C LEU A 33 18.47 -5.02 1.79
N PRO A 34 18.89 -6.13 1.18
CA PRO A 34 20.08 -6.16 0.33
C PRO A 34 19.91 -5.25 -0.89
N PHE A 35 20.73 -4.21 -1.00
CA PHE A 35 20.60 -3.22 -2.07
C PHE A 35 20.79 -3.82 -3.47
N ASP A 36 21.71 -4.78 -3.63
CA ASP A 36 21.94 -5.44 -4.91
C ASP A 36 20.71 -6.22 -5.41
N GLU A 37 20.05 -6.96 -4.51
CA GLU A 37 18.80 -7.68 -4.84
C GLU A 37 17.64 -6.72 -5.13
N PHE A 38 17.56 -5.63 -4.37
CA PHE A 38 16.60 -4.55 -4.60
C PHE A 38 16.80 -3.93 -5.98
N SER A 39 18.03 -3.54 -6.33
CA SER A 39 18.39 -2.89 -7.59
C SER A 39 18.10 -3.79 -8.81
N GLN A 40 18.45 -5.07 -8.71
CA GLN A 40 18.10 -6.07 -9.73
C GLN A 40 16.59 -6.17 -9.91
N THR A 41 15.82 -6.15 -8.81
CA THR A 41 14.36 -6.21 -8.88
C THR A 41 13.75 -4.92 -9.45
N PHE A 42 14.21 -3.76 -8.97
CA PHE A 42 13.76 -2.43 -9.38
C PHE A 42 13.86 -2.21 -10.90
N THR A 43 14.96 -2.68 -11.49
CA THR A 43 15.22 -2.57 -12.94
C THR A 43 14.64 -3.72 -13.77
N SER A 44 14.11 -4.77 -13.12
CA SER A 44 13.64 -5.96 -13.82
C SER A 44 12.36 -5.73 -14.64
N GLN A 45 12.28 -6.36 -15.81
CA GLN A 45 11.05 -6.37 -16.62
C GLN A 45 9.89 -7.02 -15.85
N ARG A 46 10.17 -8.02 -15.00
CA ARG A 46 9.18 -8.69 -14.16
C ARG A 46 8.49 -7.70 -13.21
N ALA A 47 9.25 -6.86 -12.51
CA ALA A 47 8.69 -5.86 -11.61
C ALA A 47 7.85 -4.81 -12.38
N ARG A 48 8.31 -4.37 -13.56
CA ARG A 48 7.55 -3.43 -14.41
C ARG A 48 6.21 -3.99 -14.86
N VAL A 49 6.16 -5.28 -15.21
CA VAL A 49 4.92 -5.98 -15.57
C VAL A 49 4.00 -6.09 -14.36
N ALA A 50 4.52 -6.50 -13.20
CA ALA A 50 3.74 -6.60 -11.97
C ALA A 50 3.08 -5.27 -11.59
N VAL A 51 3.84 -4.16 -11.59
CA VAL A 51 3.30 -2.82 -11.32
C VAL A 51 2.21 -2.41 -12.33
N SER A 52 2.40 -2.74 -13.61
CA SER A 52 1.40 -2.46 -14.65
C SER A 52 0.10 -3.25 -14.45
N GLN A 53 0.21 -4.50 -14.00
CA GLN A 53 -0.93 -5.35 -13.65
C GLN A 53 -1.67 -4.81 -12.42
N ASP A 54 -0.95 -4.37 -11.39
CA ASP A 54 -1.56 -3.76 -10.20
C ASP A 54 -2.36 -2.50 -10.56
N PHE A 55 -1.82 -1.63 -11.42
CA PHE A 55 -2.57 -0.49 -11.93
C PHE A 55 -3.81 -0.87 -12.74
N ALA A 56 -3.75 -1.96 -13.52
CA ALA A 56 -4.90 -2.48 -14.25
C ALA A 56 -5.97 -3.03 -13.31
N LEU A 57 -5.56 -3.74 -12.26
CA LEU A 57 -6.43 -4.29 -11.24
C LEU A 57 -7.15 -3.18 -10.46
N CYS A 58 -6.42 -2.14 -10.03
CA CYS A 58 -7.03 -0.96 -9.40
C CYS A 58 -8.12 -0.33 -10.28
N ARG A 59 -7.89 -0.20 -11.59
CA ARG A 59 -8.90 0.32 -12.53
C ARG A 59 -10.08 -0.62 -12.68
N GLN A 60 -9.85 -1.93 -12.72
CA GLN A 60 -10.91 -2.95 -12.79
C GLN A 60 -11.81 -2.91 -11.55
N TRP A 61 -11.24 -2.65 -10.37
CA TRP A 61 -11.98 -2.42 -9.12
C TRP A 61 -12.64 -1.04 -9.03
N GLY A 62 -12.54 -0.20 -10.07
CA GLY A 62 -13.16 1.12 -10.12
C GLY A 62 -12.43 2.20 -9.31
N VAL A 63 -11.19 1.96 -8.90
CA VAL A 63 -10.35 2.96 -8.19
C VAL A 63 -9.96 4.09 -9.14
N ARG A 64 -10.29 5.35 -8.76
CA ARG A 64 -10.04 6.55 -9.57
C ARG A 64 -9.16 7.61 -8.89
N SER A 65 -8.89 7.44 -7.61
CA SER A 65 -8.07 8.36 -6.82
C SER A 65 -7.35 7.62 -5.70
N PHE A 66 -6.34 8.27 -5.13
CA PHE A 66 -5.58 7.74 -4.00
C PHE A 66 -5.61 8.74 -2.83
N PRO A 67 -5.47 8.27 -1.58
CA PRO A 67 -5.57 6.86 -1.18
C PRO A 67 -7.00 6.33 -1.36
N THR A 68 -7.14 5.04 -1.66
CA THR A 68 -8.44 4.35 -1.68
C THR A 68 -8.30 3.06 -0.90
N LEU A 69 -9.24 2.80 0.00
CA LEU A 69 -9.33 1.54 0.75
C LEU A 69 -10.57 0.79 0.30
N LEU A 70 -10.36 -0.46 -0.10
CA LEU A 70 -11.39 -1.42 -0.46
C LEU A 70 -11.42 -2.54 0.58
N LEU A 71 -12.59 -3.11 0.82
CA LEU A 71 -12.79 -4.32 1.61
C LEU A 71 -13.13 -5.45 0.65
N GLU A 72 -12.36 -6.53 0.66
CA GLU A 72 -12.69 -7.76 -0.04
C GLU A 72 -13.19 -8.79 0.97
N ARG A 73 -14.35 -9.40 0.68
CA ARG A 73 -14.95 -10.47 1.49
C ARG A 73 -15.62 -11.48 0.58
N HIS A 74 -15.18 -12.73 0.64
CA HIS A 74 -15.79 -13.84 -0.12
C HIS A 74 -15.88 -13.57 -1.64
N GLY A 75 -14.91 -12.85 -2.19
CA GLY A 75 -14.87 -12.43 -3.59
C GLY A 75 -15.65 -11.15 -3.90
N GLU A 76 -16.41 -10.60 -2.94
CA GLU A 76 -17.09 -9.32 -3.09
C GLU A 76 -16.20 -8.17 -2.63
N ILE A 77 -16.14 -7.10 -3.43
CA ILE A 77 -15.34 -5.92 -3.15
C ILE A 77 -16.28 -4.74 -2.87
N SER A 78 -16.08 -4.10 -1.72
CA SER A 78 -16.80 -2.88 -1.31
C SER A 78 -15.83 -1.75 -1.01
N LEU A 79 -16.33 -0.52 -1.09
CA LEU A 79 -15.54 0.69 -0.82
C LEU A 79 -15.58 1.04 0.67
N LEU A 80 -14.41 1.28 1.28
CA LEU A 80 -14.28 1.85 2.62
C LEU A 80 -13.99 3.36 2.58
N SER A 81 -13.10 3.79 1.69
CA SER A 81 -12.79 5.21 1.52
C SER A 81 -12.18 5.52 0.15
N THR A 82 -12.49 6.72 -0.34
CA THR A 82 -11.74 7.40 -1.40
C THR A 82 -11.23 8.73 -0.84
N GLY A 83 -9.93 8.96 -0.91
CA GLY A 83 -9.27 10.09 -0.28
C GLY A 83 -8.98 9.88 1.21
N TYR A 84 -8.42 10.92 1.82
CA TYR A 84 -8.12 10.94 3.26
C TYR A 84 -9.39 10.86 4.10
N VAL A 85 -9.35 10.01 5.13
CA VAL A 85 -10.32 9.94 6.23
C VAL A 85 -9.55 9.63 7.52
N ASP A 86 -10.05 10.13 8.65
CA ASP A 86 -9.50 9.78 9.96
C ASP A 86 -9.80 8.31 10.33
N SER A 87 -9.07 7.81 11.33
CA SER A 87 -9.16 6.42 11.76
C SER A 87 -10.51 6.07 12.36
N GLU A 88 -11.15 6.99 13.09
CA GLU A 88 -12.46 6.74 13.71
C GLU A 88 -13.52 6.50 12.63
N THR A 89 -13.58 7.40 11.63
CA THR A 89 -14.48 7.28 10.49
C THR A 89 -14.24 5.99 9.72
N LEU A 90 -12.97 5.65 9.46
CA LEU A 90 -12.63 4.42 8.75
C LEU A 90 -13.06 3.16 9.52
N LEU A 91 -12.78 3.10 10.81
CA LEU A 91 -13.14 1.96 11.68
C LEU A 91 -14.65 1.82 11.81
N ASN A 92 -15.40 2.91 11.89
CA ASN A 92 -16.86 2.88 11.90
C ASN A 92 -17.42 2.30 10.59
N ARG A 93 -16.88 2.71 9.43
CA ARG A 93 -17.28 2.16 8.12
C ARG A 93 -16.95 0.67 7.99
N LEU A 94 -15.78 0.27 8.48
CA LEU A 94 -15.37 -1.13 8.47
C LEU A 94 -16.30 -1.98 9.36
N SER A 95 -16.53 -1.56 10.60
CA SER A 95 -17.40 -2.26 11.55
C SER A 95 -18.83 -2.42 11.03
N ALA A 96 -19.37 -1.42 10.33
CA ALA A 96 -20.70 -1.51 9.72
C ALA A 96 -20.81 -2.56 8.58
N GLN A 97 -19.69 -2.98 8.00
CA GLN A 97 -19.61 -3.97 6.91
C GLN A 97 -19.14 -5.34 7.38
N LEU A 98 -18.70 -5.46 8.64
CA LEU A 98 -18.33 -6.71 9.27
C LEU A 98 -19.52 -7.27 10.07
N PRO A 99 -19.67 -8.60 10.13
CA PRO A 99 -20.60 -9.19 11.09
C PRO A 99 -20.21 -8.79 12.51
N PRO A 100 -21.16 -8.78 13.46
CA PRO A 100 -20.83 -8.64 14.88
C PRO A 100 -19.73 -9.63 15.25
N VAL A 101 -18.69 -9.15 15.94
CA VAL A 101 -17.68 -10.05 16.49
C VAL A 101 -18.42 -11.00 17.43
N ALA A 102 -18.42 -12.30 17.13
CA ALA A 102 -18.94 -13.29 18.05
C ALA A 102 -18.19 -13.12 19.37
N GLU A 103 -18.92 -12.86 20.46
CA GLU A 103 -18.31 -12.81 21.78
C GLU A 103 -17.57 -14.13 21.99
N HIS A 104 -16.26 -14.06 22.24
CA HIS A 104 -15.56 -15.20 22.80
C HIS A 104 -16.18 -15.44 24.17
N THR A 105 -17.11 -16.40 24.25
CA THR A 105 -17.52 -16.99 25.51
C THR A 105 -16.28 -17.67 26.08
N THR A 106 -15.54 -16.95 26.91
CA THR A 106 -14.64 -17.55 27.89
C THR A 106 -15.50 -18.37 28.83
N GLU A 107 -15.56 -19.69 28.59
CA GLU A 107 -15.72 -20.67 29.66
C GLU A 107 -14.44 -20.76 30.49
#